data_AF-A0A9E3LPK9-F1
#
_entry.id   AF-A0A9E3LPK9-F1
#
_cell.length_a   1.000
_cell.length_b   1.000
_cell.length_c   1.000
_cell.angle_alpha   90.00
_cell.angle_beta   90.00
_cell.angle_gamma   90.00
#
_symmetry.space_group_name_H-M   'P 1'
#
loop_
_entity.id
_entity.type
_entity.pdbx_description
1 polymer ?
#
loop_
_entity_poly.entity_id
_entity_poly.type
_entity_poly.pdbx_seq_one_letter_code
_entity_poly.pdbx_strand_id
1 'polypeptide(L)' 'MDDFLAATEAAVSRWHGVTAPNEPARRMAADLAATIAAFTALRGTLAFEDEPASFEAALRATMEPSR' A
#
# COMPACT_ATOMS: atom_id res chain seq x y z
N MET A 1 12.15 17.46 6.47
CA MET A 1 12.16 15.98 6.48
C MET A 1 10.73 15.57 6.19
N ASP A 2 10.50 14.71 5.21
CA ASP A 2 9.15 14.24 4.86
C ASP A 2 8.54 13.47 6.03
N ASP A 3 7.35 13.87 6.50
CA ASP A 3 6.66 13.26 7.64
C ASP A 3 6.43 11.76 7.42
N PHE A 4 6.24 11.35 6.15
CA PHE A 4 6.11 9.95 5.76
C PHE A 4 7.37 9.14 6.08
N LEU A 5 8.56 9.66 5.75
CA LEU A 5 9.82 8.96 5.97
C LEU A 5 10.10 8.82 7.47
N ALA A 6 9.91 9.90 8.22
CA ALA A 6 10.13 9.88 9.67
C ALA A 6 9.19 8.89 10.38
N ALA A 7 7.90 8.87 10.00
CA ALA A 7 6.94 7.92 10.54
C ALA A 7 7.26 6.47 10.16
N THR A 8 7.71 6.24 8.91
CA THR A 8 8.09 4.90 8.42
C THR A 8 9.32 4.38 9.15
N GLU A 9 10.37 5.20 9.31
CA GLU A 9 11.57 4.81 10.05
C GLU A 9 11.26 4.51 11.52
N ALA A 10 10.40 5.32 12.15
CA ALA A 10 9.95 5.08 13.52
C ALA A 10 9.18 3.75 13.64
N ALA A 11 8.29 3.44 12.70
CA ALA A 11 7.53 2.19 12.69
C ALA A 11 8.44 0.97 12.47
N VAL A 12 9.35 1.03 11.49
CA VAL A 12 10.29 -0.06 11.18
C VAL A 12 11.21 -0.33 12.37
N SER A 13 11.74 0.72 13.00
CA SER A 13 12.55 0.59 14.20
C SER A 13 11.75 0.00 15.36
N ARG A 14 10.54 0.50 15.61
CA ARG A 14 9.67 0.08 16.72
C ARG A 14 9.28 -1.40 16.64
N TRP A 15 8.89 -1.87 15.45
CA TRP A 15 8.28 -3.18 15.27
C TRP A 15 9.25 -4.24 14.76
N HIS A 16 10.31 -3.84 14.08
CA HIS A 16 11.25 -4.76 13.46
C HIS A 16 12.68 -4.61 13.98
N GLY A 17 12.99 -3.59 14.79
CA GLY A 17 14.33 -3.37 15.33
C GLY A 17 15.38 -3.04 14.25
N VAL A 18 14.92 -2.64 13.06
CA VAL A 18 15.79 -2.32 11.92
C VAL A 18 15.92 -0.81 11.80
N THR A 19 17.15 -0.34 11.63
CA THR A 19 17.46 1.04 11.24
C THR A 19 18.00 1.05 9.81
N ALA A 20 17.77 2.13 9.06
CA ALA A 20 18.33 2.26 7.72
C ALA A 20 19.87 2.15 7.78
N PRO A 21 20.50 1.19 7.07
CA PRO A 21 21.93 0.89 7.23
C PRO A 21 22.85 1.94 6.60
N ASN A 22 22.33 2.75 5.68
CA ASN A 22 23.09 3.77 4.95
C ASN A 22 22.17 4.83 4.31
N GLU A 23 22.79 5.87 3.74
CA GLU A 23 22.09 6.96 3.05
C GLU A 23 21.31 6.52 1.80
N PRO A 24 21.84 5.65 0.91
CA PRO A 24 21.06 5.10 -0.20
C PRO A 24 19.74 4.42 0.24
N ALA A 25 19.76 3.65 1.33
CA ALA A 25 18.56 3.00 1.85
C ALA A 25 17.48 4.02 2.26
N ARG A 26 17.87 5.14 2.89
CA ARG A 26 16.95 6.22 3.24
C ARG A 26 16.36 6.89 2.02
N ARG A 27 17.17 7.09 0.97
CA ARG A 27 16.71 7.69 -0.29
C ARG A 27 15.69 6.80 -0.99
N MET A 28 15.96 5.50 -1.08
CA MET A 28 15.01 4.54 -1.65
C MET A 28 13.67 4.51 -0.89
N ALA A 29 13.71 4.62 0.45
CA ALA A 29 12.49 4.72 1.26
C ALA A 29 11.73 6.03 1.01
N ALA A 30 12.44 7.15 0.78
CA ALA A 30 11.82 8.41 0.40
C ALA A 30 11.17 8.35 -0.99
N ASP A 31 11.82 7.69 -1.97
CA ASP A 31 11.29 7.53 -3.33
C ASP A 31 9.97 6.72 -3.36
N LEU A 32 9.77 5.84 -2.38
CA LEU A 32 8.51 5.09 -2.22
C LEU A 32 7.31 6.03 -1.98
N ALA A 33 7.50 7.17 -1.33
CA ALA A 33 6.43 8.15 -1.09
C ALA A 33 5.82 8.64 -2.40
N ALA A 34 6.65 8.94 -3.40
CA ALA A 34 6.21 9.36 -4.72
C ALA A 34 5.43 8.25 -5.44
N THR A 35 5.85 7.00 -5.28
CA THR A 35 5.16 5.83 -5.84
C THR A 35 3.79 5.62 -5.20
N ILE A 36 3.68 5.72 -3.87
CA ILE A 36 2.41 5.66 -3.14
C ILE A 36 1.46 6.77 -3.60
N ALA A 37 1.97 7.99 -3.76
CA ALA A 37 1.19 9.12 -4.25
C ALA A 37 0.67 8.87 -5.68
N ALA A 38 1.50 8.34 -6.57
CA ALA A 38 1.11 8.00 -7.94
C ALA A 38 -0.02 6.94 -7.96
N PHE A 39 0.10 5.86 -7.18
CA PHE A 39 -0.98 4.87 -7.07
C PHE A 39 -2.25 5.43 -6.42
N THR A 40 -2.10 6.31 -5.44
CA THR A 40 -3.25 6.96 -4.79
C THR A 40 -4.00 7.85 -5.78
N ALA A 41 -3.29 8.55 -6.67
CA ALA A 41 -3.90 9.35 -7.72
C ALA A 41 -4.65 8.52 -8.77
N LEU A 42 -4.26 7.27 -8.98
CA LEU A 42 -4.96 6.31 -9.85
C LEU A 42 -6.20 5.67 -9.19
N ARG A 43 -6.41 5.87 -7.89
CA ARG A 43 -7.56 5.31 -7.18
C ARG A 43 -8.85 5.92 -7.71
N GLY A 44 -9.77 5.08 -8.16
CA GLY A 44 -11.06 5.52 -8.71
C GLY A 44 -10.98 6.08 -10.13
N THR A 45 -9.79 6.15 -10.75
CA THR A 45 -9.64 6.53 -12.17
C THR A 45 -9.56 5.32 -13.08
N LEU A 46 -9.17 4.16 -12.54
CA LEU A 46 -9.06 2.92 -13.28
C LEU A 46 -10.41 2.19 -13.21
N ALA A 47 -10.93 1.83 -14.39
CA ALA A 47 -12.21 1.14 -14.58
C ALA A 47 -12.16 -0.36 -14.20
N PHE A 48 -11.48 -0.71 -13.10
CA PHE A 48 -11.53 -2.08 -12.55
C PHE A 48 -12.95 -2.48 -12.11
N GLU A 49 -13.84 -1.49 -11.92
CA GLU A 49 -15.26 -1.63 -11.58
C GLU A 49 -16.15 -1.94 -12.81
N ASP A 50 -15.64 -1.82 -14.04
CA ASP A 50 -16.38 -2.15 -15.27
C ASP A 50 -16.24 -3.63 -15.68
N GLU A 51 -15.33 -4.40 -15.05
CA GLU A 51 -15.39 -5.86 -15.10
C GLU A 51 -16.40 -6.36 -14.05
N PRO A 52 -17.29 -7.31 -14.37
CA PRO A 52 -18.52 -7.59 -13.62
C PRO A 52 -18.34 -8.26 -12.25
N ALA A 53 -17.13 -8.26 -11.70
CA ALA A 53 -16.85 -8.87 -10.41
C ALA A 53 -16.19 -7.86 -9.47
N SER A 54 -17.02 -6.98 -8.87
CA SER A 54 -16.61 -6.35 -7.61
C SER A 54 -16.20 -7.45 -6.61
N PHE A 55 -15.27 -7.14 -5.72
CA PHE A 55 -14.78 -8.11 -4.72
C PHE A 55 -15.93 -8.82 -3.98
N GLU A 56 -16.98 -8.07 -3.63
CA GLU A 56 -18.18 -8.61 -2.99
C GLU A 56 -18.97 -9.59 -3.89
N ALA A 57 -19.07 -9.32 -5.20
CA ALA A 57 -19.72 -10.23 -6.14
C ALA A 57 -18.92 -11.54 -6.30
N ALA A 58 -17.59 -11.45 -6.38
CA ALA A 58 -16.72 -12.62 -6.42
C ALA A 58 -16.77 -13.42 -5.10
N LEU A 59 -16.83 -12.72 -3.96
CA LEU A 59 -16.97 -13.34 -2.65
C LEU A 59 -18.30 -14.10 -2.55
N ARG A 60 -19.41 -13.49 -2.96
CA ARG A 60 -20.73 -14.14 -2.97
C ARG A 60 -20.78 -15.35 -3.89
N ALA A 61 -20.18 -15.28 -5.08
CA ALA A 61 -20.14 -16.39 -6.03
C ALA A 61 -19.36 -17.61 -5.51
N THR A 62 -18.44 -17.41 -4.56
CA THR A 62 -17.59 -18.47 -3.99
C THR A 62 -18.04 -18.95 -2.61
N MET A 63 -19.10 -18.37 -2.03
CA MET A 63 -19.66 -18.85 -0.77
C MET A 63 -20.42 -20.17 -0.97
N GLU A 64 -20.25 -21.11 -0.05
CA GLU A 64 -21.10 -22.31 0.00
C GLU A 64 -22.55 -21.94 0.33
N PRO A 65 -23.55 -22.61 -0.27
CA PRO A 65 -24.96 -22.35 0.03
C PRO A 65 -25.22 -22.56 1.52
N SER A 66 -25.73 -21.53 2.19
CA SER A 66 -26.21 -21.64 3.56
C SER A 66 -27.35 -22.67 3.60
N ARG A 67 -27.16 -23.73 4.41
CA ARG A 67 -28.15 -24.79 4.64
C ARG A 67 -29.44 -24.29 5.26
#